data_AF-A0AAW2XBA2-F1
#
_entry.id   AF-A0AAW2XBA2-F1
#
_cell.length_a   1.000
_cell.length_b   1.000
_cell.length_c   1.000
_cell.angle_alpha   90.00
_cell.angle_beta   90.00
_cell.angle_gamma   90.00
#
_symmetry.space_group_name_H-M   'P 1'
#
loop_
_entity.id
_entity.type
_entity.pdbx_description
1 polymer ?
#
loop_
_entity_poly.entity_id
_entity_poly.type
_entity_poly.pdbx_seq_one_letter_code
_entity_poly.pdbx_strand_id
1 'polypeptide(L)'
;MTGHEWDEGLIREEFYSADAECILAIDIRGIEEQDELIWHFEEKSRFTVRSAYQVALRLRNEATCSLSGKSWNFIWQSKAQPKVVMFAWRCTFDALPTNVNLRRKGILVQEGCGACDEENETTLHVLLQCSFARLV
;
A
#
# COMPACT_ATOMS: atom_id res chain seq x y z
N MET A 1 1.21 -40.21 0.86
CA MET A 1 0.46 -39.72 2.02
C MET A 1 -0.92 -39.37 1.48
N THR A 2 -1.91 -40.17 1.82
CA THR A 2 -3.28 -40.08 1.31
C THR A 2 -3.98 -38.93 2.05
N GLY A 3 -4.23 -37.80 1.38
CA GLY A 3 -4.87 -36.60 1.95
C GLY A 3 -6.36 -36.78 2.23
N HIS A 4 -6.75 -37.85 2.93
CA HIS A 4 -8.15 -38.19 3.23
C HIS A 4 -8.46 -38.14 4.72
N GLU A 5 -7.56 -37.53 5.51
CA GLU A 5 -7.76 -37.32 6.94
C GLU A 5 -7.12 -35.99 7.35
N TRP A 6 -7.78 -35.30 8.27
CA TRP A 6 -7.29 -34.06 8.85
C TRP A 6 -6.10 -34.34 9.77
N ASP A 7 -5.04 -33.54 9.66
CA ASP A 7 -3.99 -33.52 10.67
C ASP A 7 -4.49 -32.72 11.88
N GLU A 8 -5.12 -33.42 12.83
CA GLU A 8 -5.70 -32.80 14.02
C GLU A 8 -4.65 -32.04 14.85
N GLY A 9 -3.41 -32.53 14.90
CA GLY A 9 -2.33 -31.88 15.62
C GLY A 9 -2.02 -30.51 15.04
N LEU A 10 -1.82 -30.45 13.72
CA LEU A 10 -1.54 -29.22 13.00
C LEU A 10 -2.71 -28.23 13.09
N ILE A 11 -3.95 -28.70 12.95
CA ILE A 11 -5.15 -27.84 13.00
C ILE A 11 -5.30 -27.19 14.37
N ARG A 12 -5.08 -27.93 15.45
CA ARG A 12 -5.18 -27.38 16.81
C ARG A 12 -4.02 -26.45 17.15
N GLU A 13 -2.89 -26.55 16.45
CA GLU A 13 -1.75 -25.65 16.60
C GLU A 13 -1.95 -24.32 15.84
N GLU A 14 -2.47 -24.38 14.61
CA GLU A 14 -2.59 -23.23 13.71
C GLU A 14 -3.88 -22.40 13.90
N PHE A 15 -4.96 -23.01 14.38
CA PHE A 15 -6.27 -22.36 14.50
C PHE A 15 -6.73 -22.22 15.95
N TYR A 16 -7.56 -21.19 16.21
CA TYR A 16 -8.23 -21.05 17.50
C TYR A 16 -9.15 -22.25 17.77
N SER A 17 -9.35 -22.59 19.05
CA SER A 17 -10.12 -23.76 19.44
C SER A 17 -11.52 -23.83 18.80
N ALA A 18 -12.22 -22.70 18.70
CA ALA A 18 -13.54 -22.65 18.08
C ALA A 18 -13.50 -22.97 16.58
N ASP A 19 -12.46 -22.49 15.88
CA ASP A 19 -12.29 -22.71 14.45
C ASP A 19 -11.80 -24.14 14.18
N ALA A 20 -10.88 -24.65 15.00
CA ALA A 20 -10.36 -26.01 14.93
C ALA A 20 -11.50 -27.05 15.04
N GLU A 21 -12.41 -26.89 16.00
CA GLU A 21 -13.58 -27.77 16.13
C GLU A 21 -14.50 -27.70 14.89
N CYS A 22 -14.68 -26.51 14.30
CA CYS A 22 -15.44 -26.36 13.07
C CYS A 22 -14.77 -27.06 11.87
N ILE A 23 -13.45 -26.94 11.73
CA ILE A 23 -12.66 -27.55 10.65
C ILE A 23 -12.72 -29.08 10.76
N LEU A 24 -12.49 -29.63 11.96
CA LEU A 24 -12.52 -31.08 12.20
C LEU A 24 -13.90 -31.70 11.98
N ALA A 25 -14.97 -30.91 12.05
CA ALA A 25 -16.33 -31.34 11.74
C ALA A 25 -16.61 -31.47 10.23
N ILE A 26 -15.73 -30.98 9.35
CA ILE A 26 -15.88 -31.10 7.89
C ILE A 26 -15.52 -32.52 7.48
N ASP A 27 -16.49 -33.25 6.91
CA ASP A 27 -16.23 -34.58 6.35
C ASP A 27 -15.51 -34.45 4.99
N ILE A 28 -14.25 -34.87 4.97
CA ILE A 28 -13.41 -34.91 3.77
C ILE A 28 -13.33 -36.32 3.14
N ARG A 29 -14.05 -37.30 3.70
CA ARG A 29 -14.05 -38.68 3.21
C ARG A 29 -14.86 -38.75 1.91
N GLY A 30 -14.24 -39.30 0.86
CA GLY A 30 -14.89 -39.46 -0.45
C GLY A 30 -14.77 -38.26 -1.39
N ILE A 31 -14.01 -37.22 -1.01
CA ILE A 31 -13.57 -36.19 -1.95
C ILE A 31 -12.45 -36.78 -2.78
N GLU A 32 -12.75 -37.14 -4.03
CA GLU A 32 -11.78 -37.62 -5.02
C GLU A 32 -11.12 -36.47 -5.81
N GLU A 33 -11.61 -35.24 -5.62
CA GLU A 33 -11.06 -34.05 -6.26
C GLU A 33 -9.73 -33.64 -5.63
N GLN A 34 -8.83 -33.09 -6.45
CA GLN A 34 -7.55 -32.58 -5.96
C GLN A 34 -7.76 -31.20 -5.32
N ASP A 35 -6.96 -30.92 -4.28
CA ASP A 35 -6.96 -29.60 -3.65
C ASP A 35 -6.63 -28.49 -4.66
N GLU A 36 -7.47 -27.46 -4.68
CA GLU A 36 -7.26 -26.27 -5.50
C GLU A 36 -7.15 -25.01 -4.63
N LEU A 37 -6.28 -24.09 -5.05
CA LEU A 37 -6.17 -22.78 -4.42
C LEU A 37 -7.36 -21.90 -4.81
N ILE A 38 -8.21 -21.59 -3.84
CA ILE A 38 -9.37 -20.71 -4.02
C ILE A 38 -9.13 -19.31 -3.45
N TRP A 39 -9.59 -18.30 -4.18
CA TRP A 39 -9.64 -16.92 -3.71
C TRP A 39 -11.08 -16.52 -3.40
N HIS A 40 -11.47 -16.66 -2.13
CA HIS A 40 -12.87 -16.51 -1.69
C HIS A 40 -13.44 -15.09 -1.86
N PHE A 41 -12.61 -14.10 -2.18
CA PHE A 41 -13.04 -12.71 -2.40
C PHE A 41 -13.49 -12.44 -3.84
N GLU A 42 -13.55 -13.47 -4.69
CA GLU A 42 -14.06 -13.39 -6.05
C GLU A 42 -15.07 -14.52 -6.29
N GLU A 43 -16.19 -14.22 -6.95
CA GLU A 43 -17.29 -15.18 -7.19
C GLU A 43 -16.84 -16.42 -7.99
N LYS A 44 -15.82 -16.26 -8.83
CA LYS A 44 -15.24 -17.36 -9.63
C LYS A 44 -14.14 -18.11 -8.89
N SER A 45 -13.90 -17.82 -7.62
CA SER A 45 -12.82 -18.40 -6.79
C SER A 45 -11.41 -18.27 -7.36
N ARG A 46 -11.20 -17.44 -8.41
CA ARG A 46 -9.92 -17.27 -9.08
C ARG A 46 -9.20 -16.04 -8.57
N PHE A 47 -7.92 -16.23 -8.23
CA PHE A 47 -7.07 -15.11 -7.86
C PHE A 47 -6.84 -14.17 -9.04
N THR A 48 -7.03 -12.87 -8.81
CA THR A 48 -6.58 -11.82 -9.72
C THR A 48 -5.91 -10.70 -8.95
N VAL A 49 -4.88 -10.08 -9.53
CA VAL A 49 -4.21 -8.91 -8.95
C VAL A 49 -5.21 -7.79 -8.65
N ARG A 50 -6.24 -7.62 -9.49
CA ARG A 50 -7.32 -6.65 -9.27
C ARG A 50 -8.10 -6.93 -7.98
N SER A 51 -8.57 -8.15 -7.80
CA SER A 51 -9.34 -8.55 -6.60
C SER A 51 -8.48 -8.44 -5.33
N ALA A 52 -7.22 -8.90 -5.40
CA ALA A 52 -6.26 -8.78 -4.29
C ALA A 52 -6.01 -7.32 -3.90
N TYR A 53 -5.82 -6.44 -4.89
CA TYR A 53 -5.65 -5.01 -4.65
C TYR A 53 -6.89 -4.37 -4.01
N GLN A 54 -8.09 -4.77 -4.42
CA GLN A 54 -9.33 -4.29 -3.80
C GLN A 54 -9.46 -4.71 -2.34
N VAL A 55 -9.11 -5.95 -2.00
CA VAL A 55 -9.07 -6.44 -0.61
C VAL A 55 -8.05 -5.65 0.20
N ALA A 56 -6.83 -5.50 -0.33
CA ALA A 56 -5.78 -4.70 0.32
C ALA A 56 -6.23 -3.25 0.57
N LEU A 57 -6.95 -2.63 -0.37
CA LEU A 57 -7.51 -1.29 -0.20
C LEU A 57 -8.58 -1.23 0.90
N ARG A 58 -9.44 -2.24 1.02
CA ARG A 58 -10.46 -2.31 2.09
C ARG A 58 -9.81 -2.42 3.46
N LEU A 59 -8.89 -3.37 3.62
CA LEU A 59 -8.12 -3.55 4.86
C LEU A 59 -7.32 -2.29 5.24
N ARG A 60 -6.75 -1.62 4.24
CA ARG A 60 -6.06 -0.34 4.45
C ARG A 60 -7.03 0.77 4.86
N ASN A 61 -8.19 0.90 4.21
CA ASN A 61 -9.16 1.95 4.55
C ASN A 61 -9.79 1.75 5.92
N GLU A 62 -9.94 0.51 6.39
CA GLU A 62 -10.30 0.23 7.79
C GLU A 62 -9.22 0.69 8.77
N ALA A 63 -7.93 0.61 8.39
CA ALA A 63 -6.81 1.13 9.16
C ALA A 63 -6.55 2.64 8.97
N THR A 64 -7.09 3.26 7.93
CA THR A 64 -6.90 4.68 7.60
C THR A 64 -8.20 5.32 7.14
N CYS A 65 -8.97 5.85 8.09
CA CYS A 65 -9.85 6.97 7.77
C CYS A 65 -9.00 8.08 7.12
N SER A 66 -9.43 8.61 5.97
CA SER A 66 -8.98 9.88 5.34
C SER A 66 -8.10 9.83 4.06
N LEU A 67 -8.34 8.94 3.10
CA LEU A 67 -7.97 9.24 1.68
C LEU A 67 -9.18 9.37 0.74
N SER A 68 -10.39 9.32 1.29
CA SER A 68 -11.62 9.69 0.59
C SER A 68 -11.61 11.18 0.27
N GLY A 69 -11.37 11.55 -1.00
CA GLY A 69 -11.84 12.84 -1.53
C GLY A 69 -10.90 13.61 -2.47
N LYS A 70 -9.60 13.31 -2.56
CA LYS A 70 -8.70 14.08 -3.43
C LYS A 70 -8.54 13.42 -4.80
N SER A 71 -9.36 13.86 -5.76
CA SER A 71 -9.18 13.52 -7.17
C SER A 71 -7.98 14.28 -7.73
N TRP A 72 -6.92 13.56 -8.10
CA TRP A 72 -5.72 14.11 -8.74
C TRP A 72 -5.86 14.22 -10.26
N ASN A 73 -7.09 14.05 -10.78
CA ASN A 73 -7.37 14.12 -12.22
C ASN A 73 -6.91 15.44 -12.85
N PHE A 74 -6.98 16.55 -12.11
CA PHE A 74 -6.54 17.85 -12.61
C PHE A 74 -5.05 17.88 -12.99
N ILE A 75 -4.20 17.09 -12.32
CA ILE A 75 -2.76 16.99 -12.63
C ILE A 75 -2.59 16.25 -13.96
N TRP A 76 -3.25 15.09 -14.09
CA TRP A 76 -3.13 14.21 -15.24
C TRP A 76 -3.83 14.71 -16.49
N GLN A 77 -4.89 15.52 -16.35
CA GLN A 77 -5.61 16.16 -17.46
C GLN A 77 -4.94 17.45 -17.95
N SER A 78 -3.87 17.90 -17.29
CA SER A 78 -3.12 19.08 -17.71
C SER A 78 -2.52 18.89 -19.11
N LYS A 79 -2.58 19.94 -19.94
CA LYS A 79 -1.93 19.99 -21.25
C LYS A 79 -0.41 20.23 -21.15
N ALA A 80 0.14 20.31 -19.94
CA ALA A 80 1.57 20.48 -19.73
C ALA A 80 2.37 19.26 -20.22
N GLN A 81 3.66 19.46 -20.45
CA GLN A 81 4.54 18.35 -20.84
C GLN A 81 4.56 17.26 -19.74
N PRO A 82 4.72 15.97 -20.09
CA PRO A 82 4.69 14.86 -19.13
C PRO A 82 5.64 15.04 -17.94
N LYS A 83 6.81 15.65 -18.14
CA LYS A 83 7.77 15.95 -17.08
C LYS A 83 7.20 16.91 -16.01
N VAL A 84 6.39 17.88 -16.43
CA VAL A 84 5.75 18.87 -15.54
C VAL A 84 4.60 18.22 -14.77
N VAL A 85 3.80 17.38 -15.45
CA VAL A 85 2.74 16.59 -14.83
C VAL A 85 3.31 15.68 -13.74
N MET A 86 4.40 14.97 -14.05
CA MET A 86 5.09 14.11 -13.08
C MET A 86 5.69 14.88 -11.91
N PHE A 87 6.29 16.05 -12.19
CA PHE A 87 6.80 16.92 -11.14
C PHE A 87 5.67 17.38 -10.20
N ALA A 88 4.56 17.89 -10.74
CA ALA A 88 3.40 18.31 -9.96
C ALA A 88 2.83 17.18 -9.11
N TRP A 89 2.70 15.97 -9.67
CA TRP A 89 2.28 14.80 -8.92
C TRP A 89 3.23 14.52 -7.75
N ARG A 90 4.55 14.52 -7.97
CA ARG A 90 5.53 14.34 -6.88
C ARG A 90 5.43 15.42 -5.80
N CYS A 91 5.18 16.67 -6.17
CA CYS A 91 4.96 17.76 -5.21
C CYS A 91 3.73 17.48 -4.33
N THR A 92 2.62 17.05 -4.93
CA THR A 92 1.37 16.81 -4.18
C THR A 92 1.44 15.67 -3.18
N PHE A 93 2.33 14.71 -3.40
CA PHE A 93 2.54 13.55 -2.52
C PHE A 93 3.78 13.67 -1.64
N ASP A 94 4.37 14.88 -1.52
CA ASP A 94 5.62 15.12 -0.78
C ASP A 94 6.71 14.10 -1.13
N ALA A 95 6.86 13.80 -2.43
CA ALA A 95 7.73 12.76 -2.96
C ALA A 95 9.00 13.32 -3.62
N LEU A 96 9.23 14.64 -3.54
CA LEU A 96 10.48 15.24 -3.99
C LEU A 96 11.64 14.84 -3.08
N PRO A 97 12.87 14.71 -3.62
CA PRO A 97 14.06 14.32 -2.86
C PRO A 97 14.60 15.51 -2.04
N THR A 98 13.78 16.10 -1.18
CA THR A 98 14.19 17.15 -0.25
C THR A 98 14.95 16.56 0.93
N ASN A 99 15.80 17.34 1.61
CA ASN A 99 16.53 16.83 2.77
C ASN A 99 15.61 16.25 3.86
N VAL A 100 14.41 16.82 4.06
CA VAL A 100 13.40 16.25 4.97
C VAL A 100 12.94 14.86 4.51
N ASN A 101 12.65 14.68 3.22
CA ASN A 101 12.19 13.39 2.69
C ASN A 101 13.31 12.34 2.58
N LEU A 102 14.55 12.77 2.33
CA LEU A 102 15.72 11.89 2.34
C LEU A 102 16.02 11.40 3.76
N ARG A 103 15.95 12.27 4.78
CA ARG A 103 16.09 11.86 6.19
C ARG A 103 15.00 10.89 6.64
N ARG A 104 13.74 11.11 6.23
CA ARG A 104 12.64 10.16 6.49
C ARG A 104 12.92 8.76 5.92
N LYS A 105 13.75 8.66 4.89
CA LYS A 105 14.20 7.39 4.27
C LYS A 105 15.51 6.86 4.85
N GLY A 106 16.05 7.48 5.91
CA GLY A 106 17.30 7.07 6.54
C GLY A 106 18.57 7.47 5.78
N ILE A 107 18.46 8.36 4.79
CA ILE A 107 19.62 8.86 4.05
C ILE A 107 20.24 10.02 4.84
N LEU A 108 21.55 9.91 5.11
CA LEU A 108 22.32 10.97 5.75
C LEU A 108 22.49 12.14 4.79
N VAL A 109 21.89 13.27 5.14
CA VAL A 109 21.97 14.54 4.41
C VAL A 109 22.17 15.68 5.41
N GLN A 110 22.66 16.83 4.93
CA GLN A 110 22.84 18.00 5.77
C GLN A 110 21.49 18.51 6.31
N GLU A 111 21.54 19.14 7.49
CA GLU A 111 20.38 19.79 8.07
C GLU A 111 20.15 21.14 7.40
N GLY A 112 18.87 21.53 7.26
CA GLY A 112 18.51 22.78 6.60
C GLY A 112 18.40 22.66 5.08
N CYS A 113 18.12 23.80 4.44
CA CYS A 113 18.03 23.98 3.00
C CYS A 113 19.35 24.53 2.48
N GLY A 114 20.02 23.81 1.58
CA GLY A 114 21.32 24.22 1.05
C GLY A 114 21.29 25.43 0.10
N ALA A 115 20.11 26.06 -0.10
CA ALA A 115 19.96 27.25 -0.92
C ALA A 115 19.84 28.55 -0.09
N CYS A 116 19.17 28.49 1.07
CA CYS A 116 18.99 29.66 1.93
C CYS A 116 19.60 29.52 3.33
N ASP A 117 19.96 28.30 3.77
CA ASP A 117 20.52 27.98 5.08
C ASP A 117 19.67 28.40 6.31
N GLU A 118 18.43 28.83 6.10
CA GLU A 118 17.56 29.40 7.16
C GLU A 118 16.53 28.40 7.73
N GLU A 119 15.94 27.55 6.89
CA GLU A 119 14.88 26.61 7.27
C GLU A 119 15.16 25.18 6.77
N ASN A 120 14.37 24.22 7.26
CA ASN A 120 14.41 22.85 6.76
C ASN A 120 13.97 22.77 5.29
N GLU A 121 14.73 22.01 4.49
CA GLU A 121 14.39 21.75 3.10
C GLU A 121 13.15 20.83 3.00
N THR A 122 11.98 21.46 2.87
CA THR A 122 10.70 20.80 2.58
C THR A 122 10.26 21.09 1.15
N THR A 123 9.33 20.28 0.62
CA THR A 123 8.76 20.50 -0.72
C THR A 123 8.15 21.90 -0.84
N LEU A 124 7.45 22.37 0.20
CA LEU A 124 6.83 23.69 0.21
C LEU A 124 7.87 24.80 0.33
N HIS A 125 8.90 24.59 1.16
CA HIS A 125 9.98 25.54 1.34
C HIS A 125 10.72 25.80 0.01
N VAL A 126 11.27 24.75 -0.61
CA VAL A 126 12.09 24.87 -1.83
C VAL A 126 11.31 25.46 -3.01
N LEU A 127 9.99 25.28 -3.05
CA LEU A 127 9.18 25.75 -4.18
C LEU A 127 8.55 27.12 -3.98
N LEU A 128 8.25 27.53 -2.74
CA LEU A 128 7.41 28.71 -2.48
C LEU A 128 7.92 29.65 -1.38
N GLN A 129 8.57 29.14 -0.34
CA GLN A 129 8.97 29.96 0.81
C GLN A 129 10.44 30.37 0.80
N CYS A 130 11.29 29.54 0.20
CA CYS A 130 12.73 29.75 0.16
C CYS A 130 13.03 31.11 -0.46
N SER A 131 13.86 31.90 0.23
CA SER A 131 14.30 33.21 -0.25
C SER A 131 14.91 33.12 -1.64
N PHE A 132 15.69 32.06 -1.92
CA PHE A 132 16.24 31.78 -3.23
C PHE A 132 15.15 31.52 -4.30
N ALA A 133 14.15 30.70 -3.99
CA ALA A 133 13.07 30.38 -4.92
C ALA A 133 12.20 31.61 -5.26
N ARG A 134 12.09 32.57 -4.33
CA ARG A 134 11.36 33.83 -4.54
C ARG A 134 12.07 34.83 -5.46
N LEU A 135 13.34 34.60 -5.79
CA LEU A 135 14.13 35.46 -6.68
C LEU A 135 14.03 35.07 -8.17
N VAL A 136 13.30 34.00 -8.50
CA VAL A 136 13.16 33.44 -9.86
C VAL A 136 11.80 33.75 -10.46
#